data_AF-A0A9X9YXR8-F1
#
_entry.id   AF-A0A9X9YXR8-F1
#
_cell.length_a   1.000
_cell.length_b   1.000
_cell.length_c   1.000
_cell.angle_alpha   90.00
_cell.angle_beta   90.00
_cell.angle_gamma   90.00
#
_symmetry.space_group_name_H-M   'P 1'
#
loop_
_entity.id
_entity.type
_entity.pdbx_description
1 polymer ?
#
loop_
_entity_poly.entity_id
_entity_poly.type
_entity_poly.pdbx_seq_one_letter_code
_entity_poly.pdbx_strand_id
1 'polypeptide(L)'
;MISARSPVVFISRVGIRDLRLADETIAWSSVRKIQIWEQRLQKFVVLKLDPLVAGRFSGGFLRRALSLMNKTLGADSVIVNAGGLTMDVKTLLETCKQYWGAGRPAPSDHSVPEPEPAPEAVS
;
A
#
# COMPACT_ATOMS: atom_id res chain seq x y z
N MET A 1 20.83 -10.16 26.99
CA MET A 1 19.55 -9.42 26.93
C MET A 1 18.77 -9.96 25.74
N ILE A 2 17.77 -10.82 25.95
CA ILE A 2 16.98 -11.43 24.86
C ILE A 2 15.71 -10.59 24.75
N SER A 3 15.72 -9.60 23.85
CA SER A 3 14.50 -8.88 23.51
C SER A 3 13.66 -9.79 22.63
N ALA A 4 12.44 -10.12 23.05
CA ALA A 4 11.46 -10.73 22.17
C ALA A 4 11.31 -9.81 20.93
N ARG A 5 11.52 -10.36 19.72
CA ARG A 5 11.34 -9.63 18.47
C ARG A 5 9.85 -9.38 18.28
N SER A 6 9.35 -8.28 18.83
CA SER A 6 8.00 -7.81 18.54
C SER A 6 7.88 -7.62 17.03
N PRO A 7 6.77 -8.05 16.39
CA PRO A 7 6.58 -7.86 14.96
C PRO A 7 6.60 -6.37 14.64
N VAL A 8 7.63 -5.95 13.91
CA VAL A 8 7.79 -4.55 13.51
C VAL A 8 6.95 -4.20 12.28
N VAL A 9 6.46 -5.20 11.53
CA VAL A 9 5.59 -5.02 10.36
C VAL A 9 4.35 -5.92 10.50
N PHE A 10 3.17 -5.31 10.35
CA PHE A 10 1.87 -5.96 10.31
C PHE A 10 1.27 -5.81 8.91
N ILE A 11 0.93 -6.93 8.29
CA ILE A 11 0.22 -6.97 7.00
C ILE A 11 -1.14 -7.62 7.22
N SER A 12 -2.20 -6.95 6.79
CA SER A 12 -3.59 -7.40 6.88
C SER A 12 -4.31 -7.16 5.57
N ARG A 13 -5.55 -7.63 5.43
CA ARG A 13 -6.40 -7.33 4.26
C ARG A 13 -6.72 -5.85 4.08
N VAL A 14 -6.68 -5.06 5.16
CA VAL A 14 -6.99 -3.63 5.12
C VAL A 14 -5.78 -2.81 4.69
N GLY A 15 -4.58 -3.24 5.08
CA GLY A 15 -3.37 -2.47 4.83
C GLY A 15 -2.13 -3.05 5.49
N ILE A 16 -1.07 -2.26 5.43
CA ILE A 16 0.24 -2.55 6.02
C ILE A 16 0.62 -1.46 7.03
N ARG A 17 1.21 -1.88 8.14
CA ARG A 17 1.74 -0.99 9.16
C ARG A 17 3.15 -1.43 9.52
N ASP A 18 4.09 -0.51 9.43
CA ASP A 18 5.48 -0.71 9.89
C ASP A 18 5.72 0.19 11.09
N LEU A 19 5.75 -0.40 12.29
CA LEU A 19 5.90 0.31 13.56
C LEU A 19 7.23 1.08 13.67
N ARG A 20 8.22 0.80 12.80
CA ARG A 20 9.47 1.56 12.75
C ARG A 20 9.29 2.91 12.05
N LEU A 21 8.24 3.04 11.23
CA LEU A 21 7.96 4.24 10.44
C LEU A 21 6.84 5.06 11.08
N ALA A 22 5.75 4.40 11.45
CA ALA A 22 4.58 5.01 12.06
C ALA A 22 3.67 3.96 12.71
N ASP A 23 2.88 4.40 13.69
CA ASP A 23 1.82 3.58 14.31
C ASP A 23 0.54 3.50 13.44
N GLU A 24 0.52 4.20 12.30
CA GLU A 24 -0.61 4.24 11.37
C GLU A 24 -0.54 3.13 10.32
N THR A 25 -1.72 2.61 9.94
CA THR A 25 -1.86 1.62 8.87
C THR A 25 -2.05 2.30 7.52
N ILE A 26 -1.18 1.99 6.57
CA ILE A 26 -1.31 2.38 5.17
C ILE A 26 -2.33 1.45 4.51
N ALA A 27 -3.49 2.00 4.18
CA ALA A 27 -4.55 1.24 3.52
C ALA A 27 -4.13 0.80 2.11
N TRP A 28 -4.45 -0.45 1.72
CA TRP A 28 -4.12 -0.95 0.38
C TRP A 28 -4.78 -0.17 -0.75
N SER A 29 -5.96 0.39 -0.49
CA SER A 29 -6.68 1.28 -1.42
C SER A 29 -5.90 2.57 -1.74
N SER A 30 -5.02 3.01 -0.85
CA SER A 30 -4.16 4.17 -1.09
C SER A 30 -2.91 3.84 -1.90
N VAL A 31 -2.55 2.57 -2.04
CA VAL A 31 -1.35 2.14 -2.75
C VAL A 31 -1.63 2.04 -4.25
N ARG A 32 -0.91 2.83 -5.05
CA ARG A 32 -0.99 2.86 -6.51
C ARG A 32 0.02 1.92 -7.17
N LYS A 33 1.17 1.73 -6.55
CA LYS A 33 2.24 0.87 -7.08
C LYS A 33 3.07 0.28 -5.96
N ILE A 34 3.47 -0.97 -6.12
CA ILE A 34 4.45 -1.64 -5.26
C ILE A 34 5.65 -2.00 -6.14
N GLN A 35 6.84 -1.56 -5.76
CA GLN A 35 8.07 -1.81 -6.51
C GLN A 35 9.26 -2.06 -5.58
N ILE A 36 10.33 -2.66 -6.11
CA ILE A 36 11.61 -2.69 -5.43
C ILE A 36 12.35 -1.39 -5.73
N TRP A 37 13.00 -0.83 -4.72
CA TRP A 37 14.04 0.17 -4.89
C TRP A 37 15.35 -0.36 -4.33
N GLU A 38 16.45 -0.08 -5.01
CA GLU A 38 17.78 -0.50 -4.59
C GLU A 38 18.66 0.74 -4.35
N GLN A 39 19.32 0.77 -3.19
CA GLN A 39 20.30 1.81 -2.86
C GLN A 39 21.48 1.16 -2.13
N ARG A 40 22.71 1.40 -2.61
CA ARG A 40 23.95 0.89 -2.00
C ARG A 40 23.88 -0.63 -1.70
N LEU A 41 23.43 -1.42 -2.70
CA LEU A 41 23.25 -2.88 -2.63
C LEU A 41 22.16 -3.37 -1.66
N GLN A 42 21.40 -2.46 -1.05
CA GLN A 42 20.25 -2.81 -0.21
C GLN A 42 18.96 -2.65 -1.01
N LYS A 43 18.12 -3.69 -1.00
CA LYS A 43 16.81 -3.70 -1.66
C LYS A 43 15.72 -3.40 -0.66
N PHE A 44 14.75 -2.60 -1.07
CA PHE A 44 13.62 -2.19 -0.25
C PHE A 44 12.32 -2.35 -1.02
N VAL A 45 11.24 -2.64 -0.30
CA VAL A 45 9.89 -2.57 -0.88
C VAL A 45 9.41 -1.12 -0.76
N VAL A 46 8.98 -0.54 -1.87
CA VAL A 46 8.45 0.83 -1.92
C VAL A 46 6.99 0.80 -2.32
N LEU A 47 6.16 1.40 -1.49
CA LEU A 47 4.75 1.64 -1.71
C LEU A 47 4.58 3.06 -2.22
N LYS A 48 4.11 3.22 -3.46
CA LYS A 48 3.67 4.52 -3.98
C LYS A 48 2.23 4.73 -3.60
N LEU A 49 1.96 5.81 -2.88
CA LEU A 49 0.64 6.19 -2.44
C LEU A 49 -0.03 7.12 -3.46
N ASP A 50 -1.35 7.18 -3.40
CA ASP A 50 -2.13 8.21 -4.05
C ASP A 50 -1.84 9.57 -3.37
N PRO A 51 -1.34 10.59 -4.10
CA PRO A 51 -1.04 11.90 -3.53
C PRO A 51 -2.27 12.53 -2.82
N LEU A 52 -3.47 12.29 -3.34
CA LEU A 52 -4.72 12.83 -2.79
C LEU A 52 -5.11 12.15 -1.46
N VAL A 53 -4.66 10.91 -1.24
CA VAL A 53 -4.90 10.17 0.01
C VAL A 53 -3.72 10.33 0.97
N ALA A 54 -2.49 10.45 0.46
CA ALA A 54 -1.29 10.79 1.22
C ALA A 54 -1.49 12.10 2.01
N GLY A 55 -2.15 13.09 1.40
CA GLY A 55 -2.55 14.34 2.05
C GLY A 55 -3.62 14.19 3.15
N ARG A 56 -4.36 13.07 3.21
CA ARG A 56 -5.34 12.78 4.28
C ARG A 56 -4.74 12.00 5.45
N PHE A 57 -3.65 11.27 5.22
CA PHE A 57 -2.79 10.74 6.28
C PHE A 57 -1.87 11.82 6.91
N SER A 58 -2.21 13.11 6.73
CA SER A 58 -1.50 14.29 7.27
C SER A 58 -1.69 14.47 8.78
N GLY A 59 -1.82 13.40 9.55
CA GLY A 59 -1.29 13.39 10.91
C GLY A 59 0.22 13.58 10.77
N GLY A 60 0.80 14.58 11.44
CA GLY A 60 2.14 15.13 11.15
C GLY A 60 3.35 14.16 11.13
N PHE A 61 3.14 12.86 11.42
CA PHE A 61 4.15 11.81 11.45
C PHE A 61 4.37 11.11 10.09
N LEU A 62 3.33 10.83 9.29
CA LEU A 62 3.54 10.24 7.95
C LEU A 62 4.31 11.21 7.04
N ARG A 63 4.10 12.52 7.23
CA ARG A 63 4.86 13.58 6.56
C ARG A 63 6.36 13.52 6.87
N ARG A 64 6.77 13.03 8.05
CA ARG A 64 8.19 12.91 8.45
C ARG A 64 8.85 11.68 7.84
N ALA A 65 8.14 10.54 7.78
CA ALA A 65 8.59 9.34 7.09
C ALA A 65 8.70 9.56 5.57
N LEU A 66 7.74 10.27 4.98
CA LEU A 66 7.78 10.70 3.58
C LEU A 66 8.93 11.72 3.38
N SER A 67 8.98 12.81 4.16
CA SER A 67 9.93 13.91 3.96
C SER A 67 11.42 13.53 4.05
N LEU A 68 11.78 12.49 4.81
CA LEU A 68 13.19 12.11 4.96
C LEU A 68 13.78 11.44 3.71
N MET A 69 12.95 10.97 2.76
CA MET A 69 13.42 10.26 1.54
C MET A 69 12.76 10.72 0.23
N ASN A 70 11.89 11.74 0.30
CA ASN A 70 11.10 12.27 -0.83
C ASN A 70 11.90 12.84 -2.01
N LYS A 71 13.20 13.13 -1.88
CA LYS A 71 13.97 13.74 -2.99
C LYS A 71 14.31 12.78 -4.14
N THR A 72 14.42 11.48 -3.89
CA THR A 72 14.83 10.49 -4.91
C THR A 72 13.70 9.58 -5.37
N LEU A 73 12.64 9.44 -4.57
CA LEU A 73 11.50 8.57 -4.87
C LEU A 73 10.20 9.34 -5.14
N GLY A 74 10.15 10.66 -4.96
CA GLY A 74 8.91 11.45 -5.07
C GLY A 74 8.15 11.51 -3.76
N ALA A 75 7.27 12.51 -3.63
CA ALA A 75 6.69 12.96 -2.35
C ALA A 75 5.78 11.96 -1.63
N ASP A 76 5.34 10.91 -2.33
CA ASP A 76 4.23 10.05 -1.94
C ASP A 76 4.65 8.58 -1.79
N SER A 77 5.88 8.33 -1.31
CA SER A 77 6.40 6.96 -1.23
C SER A 77 6.85 6.54 0.16
N VAL A 78 6.39 5.36 0.59
CA VAL A 78 6.79 4.74 1.86
C VAL A 78 7.69 3.54 1.58
N ILE A 79 8.76 3.43 2.36
CA ILE A 79 9.75 2.35 2.24
C ILE A 79 9.56 1.36 3.38
N VAL A 80 9.28 0.11 3.04
CA VAL A 80 9.22 -1.00 4.00
C VAL A 80 10.47 -1.86 3.84
N ASN A 81 11.24 -1.98 4.93
CA ASN A 81 12.50 -2.71 4.95
C ASN A 81 12.31 -4.15 5.50
N ALA A 82 12.91 -5.15 4.87
CA ALA A 82 12.90 -6.52 5.39
C ALA A 82 13.86 -6.74 6.58
N GLY A 83 14.78 -5.81 6.84
CA GLY A 83 15.73 -5.89 7.95
C GLY A 83 15.01 -6.09 9.29
N GLY A 84 15.41 -7.11 10.05
CA GLY A 84 14.77 -7.46 11.33
C GLY A 84 13.48 -8.28 11.21
N LEU A 85 12.99 -8.54 9.99
CA LEU A 85 11.93 -9.51 9.74
C LEU A 85 12.52 -10.92 9.56
N THR A 86 11.68 -11.93 9.70
CA THR A 86 12.04 -13.33 9.43
C THR A 86 12.04 -13.67 7.94
N MET A 87 11.56 -12.76 7.10
CA MET A 87 11.42 -12.94 5.64
C MET A 87 12.36 -12.01 4.88
N ASP A 88 12.75 -12.42 3.67
CA ASP A 88 13.56 -11.59 2.78
C ASP A 88 12.71 -10.55 2.01
N VAL A 89 13.39 -9.65 1.30
CA VAL A 89 12.77 -8.55 0.54
C VAL A 89 11.85 -9.05 -0.58
N LYS A 90 12.17 -10.19 -1.20
CA LYS A 90 11.36 -10.78 -2.28
C LYS A 90 10.08 -11.37 -1.71
N THR A 91 10.17 -12.14 -0.61
CA THR A 91 9.00 -12.67 0.10
C THR A 91 8.12 -11.54 0.63
N LEU A 92 8.72 -10.47 1.16
CA LEU A 92 7.98 -9.28 1.58
C LEU A 92 7.26 -8.60 0.40
N LEU A 93 7.92 -8.46 -0.75
CA LEU A 93 7.32 -7.90 -1.96
C LEU A 93 6.11 -8.73 -2.42
N GLU A 94 6.27 -10.06 -2.49
CA GLU A 94 5.21 -10.97 -2.91
C GLU A 94 4.02 -10.93 -1.94
N THR A 95 4.30 -10.92 -0.63
CA THR A 95 3.26 -10.78 0.40
C THR A 95 2.49 -9.46 0.23
N CYS A 96 3.20 -8.34 0.07
CA CYS A 96 2.56 -7.04 -0.16
C CYS A 96 1.71 -7.05 -1.44
N LYS A 97 2.18 -7.66 -2.53
CA LYS A 97 1.40 -7.78 -3.78
C LYS A 97 0.16 -8.64 -3.61
N GLN A 98 0.25 -9.76 -2.91
CA GLN A 98 -0.89 -10.65 -2.65
C GLN A 98 -1.98 -9.92 -1.85
N TYR A 99 -1.60 -9.25 -0.76
CA TYR A 99 -2.56 -8.50 0.05
C TYR A 99 -3.09 -7.24 -0.64
N TRP A 100 -2.28 -6.57 -1.45
CA TRP A 100 -2.74 -5.46 -2.29
C TRP A 100 -3.70 -5.90 -3.40
N GLY A 101 -3.54 -7.11 -3.93
CA GLY A 101 -4.51 -7.72 -4.84
C GLY A 101 -5.81 -8.08 -4.13
N ALA A 102 -5.72 -8.73 -2.96
CA ALA A 102 -6.88 -9.16 -2.19
C ALA A 102 -7.65 -8.02 -1.49
N GLY A 103 -6.98 -6.91 -1.19
CA GLY A 103 -7.57 -5.71 -0.58
C GLY A 103 -8.19 -4.74 -1.60
N ARG A 104 -8.04 -5.01 -2.91
CA ARG A 104 -8.82 -4.33 -3.94
C ARG A 104 -10.13 -5.10 -4.14
N PRO A 105 -11.29 -4.42 -4.16
CA PRO A 105 -12.48 -5.07 -4.69
C PRO A 105 -12.15 -5.56 -6.10
N ALA A 106 -12.60 -6.77 -6.44
CA ALA A 106 -12.59 -7.21 -7.83
C ALA A 106 -13.18 -6.07 -8.68
N PRO A 107 -12.65 -5.79 -9.90
CA PRO A 107 -13.33 -4.90 -10.81
C PRO A 107 -14.77 -5.41 -10.88
N SER A 108 -15.71 -4.64 -10.33
CA SER A 108 -17.11 -4.88 -10.59
C SER A 108 -17.21 -4.75 -12.09
N ASP A 109 -17.40 -5.87 -12.76
CA ASP A 109 -17.81 -5.93 -14.14
C ASP A 109 -19.07 -5.07 -14.20
N HIS A 110 -18.92 -3.80 -14.59
CA HIS A 110 -20.06 -2.94 -14.86
C HIS A 110 -20.64 -3.45 -16.17
N SER A 111 -21.27 -4.62 -16.12
CA SER A 111 -22.34 -4.97 -17.04
C SER A 111 -23.45 -3.99 -16.73
N VAL A 112 -23.41 -2.83 -17.40
CA VAL A 112 -24.55 -1.94 -17.54
C VAL A 112 -25.68 -2.81 -18.08
N PRO A 113 -26.80 -2.99 -17.36
CA PRO A 113 -27.97 -3.61 -17.95
C PRO A 113 -28.37 -2.77 -19.15
N GLU A 114 -28.41 -3.39 -20.32
CA GLU A 114 -28.97 -2.84 -21.54
C GLU A 114 -30.35 -2.23 -21.21
N PRO A 115 -30.64 -0.98 -21.62
CA PRO A 115 -31.88 -0.33 -21.27
C PRO A 115 -33.06 -1.12 -21.87
N GLU A 116 -33.93 -1.60 -20.99
CA GLU A 116 -35.18 -2.30 -21.31
C GLU A 116 -35.98 -1.49 -22.35
N PRO A 117 -36.43 -2.09 -23.47
CA PRO A 117 -37.16 -1.35 -24.49
C PRO A 117 -38.53 -0.93 -23.95
N ALA A 118 -38.85 0.35 -24.09
CA ALA A 118 -40.12 0.92 -23.67
C ALA A 118 -41.30 0.22 -24.38
N PRO A 119 -42.45 0.02 -23.71
CA PRO A 119 -43.60 -0.64 -24.33
C PRO A 119 -44.19 0.24 -25.44
N GLU A 120 -44.40 -0.37 -26.60
CA GLU A 120 -45.08 0.23 -27.74
C GLU A 120 -46.47 0.76 -27.33
N ALA A 121 -46.71 2.04 -27.57
CA ALA A 121 -48.03 2.62 -27.46
C ALA A 121 -48.90 2.08 -28.61
N VAL A 122 -49.86 1.24 -28.26
CA VAL A 122 -50.92 0.78 -29.16
C VAL A 122 -51.81 1.98 -29.49
N SER A 123 -52.00 2.28 -30.78
CA SER A 123 -53.06 3.14 -31.32
C SER A 123 -53.84 2.38 -32.37
#